data_AF-A0A7S0UL73-F1
#
_entry.id   AF-A0A7S0UL73-F1
#
_cell.length_a   1.000
_cell.length_b   1.000
_cell.length_c   1.000
_cell.angle_alpha   90.00
_cell.angle_beta   90.00
_cell.angle_gamma   90.00
#
_symmetry.space_group_name_H-M   'P 1'
#
loop_
_entity.id
_entity.type
_entity.pdbx_description
1 polymer ?
#
loop_
_entity_poly.entity_id
_entity_poly.type
_entity_poly.pdbx_seq_one_letter_code
_entity_poly.pdbx_strand_id
1 'polypeptide(L)'
;MITTTTRYSFLLILATVLLCFPADSDAFQLPTTNSRQLAVHSKNGASVSTPQVVTRAQKATATSSTTTQLHNLFGNLFGQQESSNQASDNNPVVDVIEIPTKLVKIKPLKFFLQIFFVGIQNTPFKGAWLLNANEEVEDYLEVYFNDGTGMLRVEFDVGFGLKITRTGTRPSLQYMLQESVLLHAVLDELEAIAFGEGDGDVKDEERLLQFTEENQDILERERAKLPARAAPKEE
;
A
#
# COMPACT_ATOMS: atom_id res chain seq x y z
N MET A 1 9.78 -36.38 42.80
CA MET A 1 9.11 -37.05 41.68
C MET A 1 7.63 -36.69 41.73
N ILE A 2 7.23 -35.68 40.95
CA ILE A 2 5.82 -35.34 40.75
C ILE A 2 5.63 -35.26 39.23
N THR A 3 4.61 -35.96 38.79
CA THR A 3 4.30 -36.34 37.42
C THR A 3 3.75 -35.20 36.58
N THR A 4 4.21 -35.19 35.33
CA THR A 4 3.60 -34.66 34.11
C THR A 4 2.07 -34.76 34.06
N THR A 5 1.41 -33.76 33.44
CA THR A 5 0.58 -33.89 32.21
C THR A 5 -0.44 -32.75 32.13
N THR A 6 -0.20 -31.75 31.28
CA THR A 6 -1.28 -30.90 30.74
C THR A 6 -0.88 -30.47 29.34
N ARG A 7 -1.44 -31.17 28.34
CA ARG A 7 -1.36 -30.82 26.92
C ARG A 7 -2.77 -30.78 26.35
N TYR A 8 -2.94 -29.87 25.38
CA TYR A 8 -4.00 -29.78 24.38
C TYR A 8 -5.39 -29.31 24.83
N SER A 9 -5.59 -28.00 24.86
CA SER A 9 -6.92 -27.37 24.69
C SER A 9 -6.85 -25.97 24.06
N PHE A 10 -5.91 -25.73 23.14
CA PHE A 10 -5.80 -24.44 22.42
C PHE A 10 -6.05 -24.51 20.91
N LEU A 11 -6.45 -25.67 20.39
CA LEU A 11 -6.64 -25.90 18.95
C LEU A 11 -8.11 -25.92 18.48
N LEU A 12 -9.05 -25.42 19.27
CA LEU A 12 -10.49 -25.57 19.02
C LEU A 12 -11.31 -24.27 18.92
N ILE A 13 -10.66 -23.10 18.91
CA ILE A 13 -11.39 -21.81 18.79
C ILE A 13 -11.22 -21.15 17.40
N LEU A 14 -10.30 -21.62 16.55
CA LEU A 14 -10.12 -21.05 15.20
C LEU A 14 -11.05 -21.62 14.11
N ALA A 15 -11.90 -22.60 14.44
CA ALA A 15 -12.77 -23.27 13.46
C ALA A 15 -14.22 -22.77 13.43
N THR A 16 -14.61 -21.81 14.27
CA THR A 16 -16.04 -21.44 14.44
C THR A 16 -16.42 -20.04 13.93
N VAL A 17 -15.49 -19.27 13.35
CA VAL A 17 -15.79 -17.93 12.79
C VAL A 17 -15.95 -17.95 11.25
N LEU A 18 -15.90 -19.13 10.61
CA LEU A 18 -15.92 -19.25 9.14
C LEU A 18 -17.23 -19.80 8.54
N LEU A 19 -18.38 -19.68 9.22
CA LEU A 19 -19.67 -20.20 8.71
C LEU A 19 -20.88 -19.28 8.93
N CYS A 20 -20.77 -17.98 8.66
CA CYS A 20 -21.94 -17.11 8.48
C CYS A 20 -21.69 -16.06 7.39
N PHE A 21 -21.39 -16.51 6.17
CA PHE A 21 -21.68 -15.70 4.98
C PHE A 21 -22.99 -16.22 4.37
N PRO A 22 -24.07 -15.42 4.31
CA PRO A 22 -25.21 -15.76 3.48
C PRO A 22 -24.75 -15.77 2.02
N ALA A 23 -24.91 -16.92 1.38
CA ALA A 23 -24.77 -17.06 -0.06
C ALA A 23 -25.98 -16.42 -0.76
N ASP A 24 -26.00 -15.09 -0.86
CA ASP A 24 -26.83 -14.43 -1.88
C ASP A 24 -26.08 -14.52 -3.20
N SER A 25 -26.37 -15.59 -3.93
CA SER A 25 -25.97 -15.75 -5.32
C SER A 25 -26.88 -14.89 -6.20
N ASP A 26 -26.66 -13.57 -6.20
CA ASP A 26 -27.16 -12.74 -7.28
C ASP A 26 -26.34 -13.05 -8.53
N ALA A 27 -27.04 -13.65 -9.49
CA ALA A 27 -26.50 -14.14 -10.74
C ALA A 27 -25.74 -13.03 -11.47
N PHE A 28 -24.43 -13.24 -11.62
CA PHE A 28 -23.60 -12.48 -12.54
C PHE A 28 -24.09 -12.75 -13.98
N GLN A 29 -24.94 -11.85 -14.49
CA GLN A 29 -25.34 -11.86 -15.89
C GLN A 29 -24.19 -11.32 -16.73
N LEU A 30 -23.52 -12.21 -17.47
CA LEU A 30 -22.62 -11.82 -18.54
C LEU A 30 -23.38 -10.99 -19.59
N PRO A 31 -22.86 -9.83 -20.02
CA PRO A 31 -23.42 -9.13 -21.16
C PRO A 31 -23.25 -10.02 -22.39
N THR A 32 -24.36 -10.59 -22.87
CA THR A 32 -24.40 -11.27 -24.16
C THR A 32 -24.15 -10.24 -25.24
N THR A 33 -23.02 -10.40 -25.94
CA THR A 33 -22.69 -9.60 -27.11
C THR A 33 -23.77 -9.82 -28.17
N ASN A 34 -24.59 -8.80 -28.41
CA ASN A 34 -25.49 -8.75 -29.55
C ASN A 34 -24.65 -8.79 -30.83
N SER A 35 -24.64 -9.95 -31.49
CA SER A 35 -24.18 -10.12 -32.86
C SER A 35 -25.01 -9.20 -33.76
N ARG A 36 -24.43 -8.05 -34.11
CA ARG A 36 -24.97 -7.12 -35.09
C ARG A 36 -24.88 -7.78 -36.47
N GLN A 37 -25.95 -8.47 -36.86
CA GLN A 37 -26.16 -8.90 -38.24
C GLN A 37 -26.18 -7.68 -39.16
N LEU A 38 -25.17 -7.59 -40.03
CA LEU A 38 -25.18 -6.71 -41.20
C LEU A 38 -26.13 -7.32 -42.24
N ALA A 39 -27.39 -6.90 -42.20
CA ALA A 39 -28.32 -7.13 -43.29
C ALA A 39 -28.01 -6.15 -44.42
N VAL A 40 -27.39 -6.67 -45.48
CA VAL A 40 -27.35 -6.05 -46.80
C VAL A 40 -28.77 -6.15 -47.39
N HIS A 41 -29.45 -5.01 -47.53
CA HIS A 41 -30.60 -4.90 -48.42
C HIS A 41 -30.52 -3.63 -49.26
N SER A 42 -30.31 -3.89 -50.54
CA SER A 42 -30.43 -2.98 -51.67
C SER A 42 -31.91 -2.82 -52.03
N LYS A 43 -32.39 -1.57 -52.14
CA LYS A 43 -33.19 -1.06 -53.29
C LYS A 43 -33.71 0.36 -53.05
N ASN A 44 -33.21 1.26 -53.91
CA ASN A 44 -33.90 2.30 -54.68
C ASN A 44 -35.08 3.08 -54.07
N GLY A 45 -34.88 4.39 -53.95
CA GLY A 45 -35.61 5.39 -54.75
C GLY A 45 -36.90 5.96 -54.17
N ALA A 46 -36.84 7.19 -53.65
CA ALA A 46 -37.65 8.33 -54.10
C ALA A 46 -37.36 9.57 -53.24
N SER A 47 -37.27 10.70 -53.95
CA SER A 47 -37.18 12.08 -53.48
C SER A 47 -38.20 12.47 -52.42
N VAL A 48 -37.88 13.47 -51.57
CA VAL A 48 -38.72 14.67 -51.32
C VAL A 48 -38.00 15.64 -50.35
N SER A 49 -37.97 16.89 -50.81
CA SER A 49 -37.62 18.21 -50.24
C SER A 49 -37.23 18.42 -48.75
N THR A 50 -36.14 19.18 -48.62
CA THR A 50 -35.78 20.26 -47.67
C THR A 50 -36.93 20.96 -46.91
N PRO A 51 -36.68 21.50 -45.70
CA PRO A 51 -36.14 22.86 -45.62
C PRO A 51 -35.01 23.09 -44.59
N GLN A 52 -34.18 24.08 -44.91
CA GLN A 52 -33.12 24.66 -44.11
C GLN A 52 -33.65 25.33 -42.84
N VAL A 53 -32.90 25.22 -41.75
CA VAL A 53 -32.93 26.20 -40.64
C VAL A 53 -31.51 26.72 -40.39
N VAL A 54 -31.46 28.04 -40.33
CA VAL A 54 -30.32 28.94 -40.28
C VAL A 54 -29.86 29.17 -38.83
N THR A 55 -28.63 29.69 -38.70
CA THR A 55 -28.06 30.42 -37.53
C THR A 55 -27.60 29.55 -36.35
N ARG A 56 -26.45 29.77 -35.70
CA ARG A 56 -25.60 30.97 -35.56
C ARG A 56 -24.23 30.55 -35.02
N ALA A 57 -23.15 31.09 -35.59
CA ALA A 57 -21.81 31.01 -35.03
C ALA A 57 -21.74 31.80 -33.71
N GLN A 58 -21.39 31.15 -32.60
CA GLN A 58 -21.00 31.80 -31.36
C GLN A 58 -19.47 31.81 -31.25
N LYS A 59 -18.95 33.02 -31.40
CA LYS A 59 -17.59 33.46 -31.12
C LYS A 59 -17.35 33.34 -29.61
N ALA A 60 -16.62 32.33 -29.17
CA ALA A 60 -16.15 32.22 -27.79
C ALA A 60 -14.87 33.06 -27.65
N THR A 61 -15.02 34.18 -26.95
CA THR A 61 -13.95 35.09 -26.54
C THR A 61 -13.18 34.48 -25.37
N ALA A 62 -11.86 34.62 -25.40
CA ALA A 62 -10.91 34.09 -24.42
C ALA A 62 -11.20 34.55 -22.98
N THR A 63 -11.39 33.57 -22.08
CA THR A 63 -11.15 33.75 -20.65
C THR A 63 -9.73 33.28 -20.36
N SER A 64 -8.86 34.25 -20.04
CA SER A 64 -7.51 34.00 -19.54
C SER A 64 -7.59 33.16 -18.27
N SER A 65 -7.06 31.94 -18.34
CA SER A 65 -6.78 31.14 -17.15
C SER A 65 -5.59 31.78 -16.44
N THR A 66 -5.85 32.34 -15.26
CA THR A 66 -4.81 32.73 -14.31
C THR A 66 -4.06 31.47 -13.90
N THR A 67 -2.92 31.22 -14.54
CA THR A 67 -2.01 30.14 -14.17
C THR A 67 -1.30 30.57 -12.89
N THR A 68 -1.83 30.14 -11.74
CA THR A 68 -1.12 30.24 -10.48
C THR A 68 0.09 29.34 -10.58
N GLN A 69 1.28 29.92 -10.65
CA GLN A 69 2.55 29.21 -10.61
C GLN A 69 2.73 28.53 -9.24
N LEU A 70 2.10 27.37 -9.07
CA LEU A 70 2.34 26.42 -7.99
C LEU A 70 3.59 25.56 -8.24
N HIS A 71 4.47 25.98 -9.15
CA HIS A 71 5.57 25.14 -9.63
C HIS A 71 6.78 25.10 -8.67
N ASN A 72 6.83 25.95 -7.64
CA ASN A 72 8.02 26.09 -6.80
C ASN A 72 7.79 25.86 -5.29
N LEU A 73 6.57 25.53 -4.86
CA LEU A 73 6.29 25.28 -3.44
C LEU A 73 6.67 23.87 -2.96
N PHE A 74 6.77 22.91 -3.89
CA PHE A 74 7.14 21.52 -3.57
C PHE A 74 8.58 21.15 -3.95
N GLY A 75 9.32 22.07 -4.59
CA GLY A 75 10.65 21.77 -5.17
C GLY A 75 11.72 21.40 -4.14
N ASN A 76 11.66 21.95 -2.92
CA ASN A 76 12.70 21.75 -1.90
C ASN A 76 12.37 20.67 -0.87
N LEU A 77 11.15 20.10 -0.88
CA LEU A 77 10.75 19.07 0.07
C LEU A 77 11.05 17.64 -0.45
N PHE A 78 11.29 17.49 -1.75
CA PHE A 78 11.39 16.18 -2.42
C PHE A 78 12.79 15.81 -2.93
N GLY A 79 13.85 16.36 -2.32
CA GLY A 79 15.19 15.81 -2.43
C GLY A 79 15.74 15.68 -3.86
N GLN A 80 15.79 16.78 -4.61
CA GLN A 80 16.70 16.85 -5.76
C GLN A 80 18.15 16.90 -5.24
N GLN A 81 18.75 15.72 -5.04
CA GLN A 81 20.18 15.58 -4.81
C GLN A 81 20.88 15.44 -6.18
N GLU A 82 21.86 16.31 -6.43
CA GLU A 82 22.62 16.37 -7.68
C GLU A 82 23.34 15.06 -7.98
N SER A 83 23.28 14.65 -9.25
CA SER A 83 23.72 13.34 -9.73
C SER A 83 25.24 13.29 -9.98
N SER A 84 25.94 12.32 -9.38
CA SER A 84 27.25 11.88 -9.87
C SER A 84 27.13 10.50 -10.53
N ASN A 85 27.49 10.44 -11.81
CA ASN A 85 27.47 9.29 -12.72
C ASN A 85 28.10 8.00 -12.16
N GLN A 86 27.34 6.91 -12.14
CA GLN A 86 27.80 5.55 -12.46
C GLN A 86 26.59 4.65 -12.79
N ALA A 87 26.50 4.22 -14.05
CA ALA A 87 25.48 3.31 -14.56
C ALA A 87 25.83 1.84 -14.24
N SER A 88 25.46 1.39 -13.06
CA SER A 88 24.88 0.05 -12.86
C SER A 88 23.37 0.26 -12.64
N ASP A 89 22.55 -0.80 -12.61
CA ASP A 89 21.12 -0.78 -12.22
C ASP A 89 20.93 -0.30 -10.75
N ASN A 90 21.46 0.87 -10.43
CA ASN A 90 21.43 1.52 -9.12
C ASN A 90 20.14 2.31 -9.04
N ASN A 91 19.01 1.62 -8.94
CA ASN A 91 17.85 2.28 -8.39
C ASN A 91 18.23 2.78 -6.99
N PRO A 92 18.10 4.09 -6.69
CA PRO A 92 18.47 4.62 -5.40
C PRO A 92 17.60 3.94 -4.34
N VAL A 93 18.28 3.30 -3.37
CA VAL A 93 17.65 2.73 -2.18
C VAL A 93 17.73 3.79 -1.09
N VAL A 94 16.58 4.21 -0.60
CA VAL A 94 16.45 5.20 0.47
C VAL A 94 15.95 4.49 1.71
N ASP A 95 16.69 4.59 2.80
CA ASP A 95 16.26 4.07 4.09
C ASP A 95 15.16 4.99 4.64
N VAL A 96 13.96 4.43 4.87
CA VAL A 96 12.80 5.20 5.30
C VAL A 96 12.56 5.05 6.80
N ILE A 97 12.59 3.80 7.28
CA ILE A 97 12.39 3.48 8.69
C ILE A 97 13.42 2.44 9.12
N GLU A 98 13.98 2.64 10.30
CA GLU A 98 14.94 1.74 10.89
C GLU A 98 14.55 1.49 12.36
N ILE A 99 14.17 0.24 12.67
CA ILE A 99 13.63 -0.15 13.98
C ILE A 99 14.56 -1.18 14.62
N PRO A 100 15.48 -0.74 15.49
CA PRO A 100 16.31 -1.67 16.25
C PRO A 100 15.46 -2.46 17.23
N THR A 101 15.68 -3.78 17.29
CA THR A 101 14.90 -4.69 18.15
C THR A 101 15.83 -5.62 18.92
N LYS A 102 15.35 -6.14 20.06
CA LYS A 102 16.08 -7.13 20.85
C LYS A 102 15.91 -8.54 20.30
N LEU A 103 14.68 -8.86 19.89
CA LEU A 103 14.30 -10.18 19.39
C LEU A 103 13.21 -10.03 18.34
N VAL A 104 13.40 -10.69 17.20
CA VAL A 104 12.44 -10.77 16.10
C VAL A 104 12.20 -12.23 15.75
N LYS A 105 10.94 -12.66 15.79
CA LYS A 105 10.52 -13.95 15.24
C LYS A 105 10.21 -13.77 13.76
N ILE A 106 11.24 -13.82 12.91
CA ILE A 106 11.16 -13.47 11.48
C ILE A 106 10.03 -14.20 10.75
N LYS A 107 9.93 -15.53 10.88
CA LYS A 107 8.93 -16.31 10.13
C LYS A 107 7.47 -15.93 10.48
N PRO A 108 7.05 -15.95 11.76
CA PRO A 108 5.72 -15.47 12.14
C PRO A 108 5.48 -13.99 11.78
N LEU A 109 6.48 -13.13 11.98
CA LEU A 109 6.33 -11.70 11.69
C LEU A 109 6.15 -11.42 10.19
N LYS A 110 6.97 -12.07 9.35
CA LYS A 110 6.84 -12.02 7.89
C LYS A 110 5.46 -12.50 7.45
N PHE A 111 5.01 -13.64 7.98
CA PHE A 111 3.69 -14.17 7.65
C PHE A 111 2.56 -13.22 8.06
N PHE A 112 2.66 -12.63 9.25
CA PHE A 112 1.71 -11.62 9.71
C PHE A 112 1.67 -10.41 8.76
N LEU A 113 2.82 -9.84 8.43
CA LEU A 113 2.91 -8.68 7.54
C LEU A 113 2.45 -9.02 6.11
N GLN A 114 2.67 -10.25 5.66
CA GLN A 114 2.13 -10.72 4.38
C GLN A 114 0.60 -10.68 4.37
N ILE A 115 -0.07 -11.13 5.44
CA ILE A 115 -1.53 -11.05 5.57
C ILE A 115 -1.99 -9.59 5.59
N PHE A 116 -1.31 -8.74 6.38
CA PHE A 116 -1.60 -7.31 6.43
C PHE A 116 -1.49 -6.67 5.04
N PHE A 117 -0.40 -6.93 4.30
CA PHE A 117 -0.20 -6.38 2.97
C PHE A 117 -1.22 -6.89 1.96
N VAL A 118 -1.69 -8.13 2.08
CA VAL A 118 -2.82 -8.65 1.28
C VAL A 118 -4.10 -7.87 1.58
N GLY A 119 -4.36 -7.54 2.85
CA GLY A 119 -5.54 -6.77 3.28
C GLY A 119 -5.64 -5.38 2.67
N ILE A 120 -4.50 -4.74 2.40
CA ILE A 120 -4.44 -3.38 1.86
C ILE A 120 -4.29 -3.30 0.33
N GLN A 121 -4.19 -4.43 -0.40
CA GLN A 121 -3.92 -4.45 -1.84
C GLN A 121 -4.88 -3.59 -2.68
N ASN A 122 -6.11 -3.43 -2.19
CA ASN A 122 -7.18 -2.72 -2.88
C ASN A 122 -7.44 -1.31 -2.33
N THR A 123 -6.51 -0.77 -1.54
CA THR A 123 -6.61 0.56 -0.94
C THR A 123 -5.47 1.44 -1.47
N PRO A 124 -5.76 2.63 -2.05
CA PRO A 124 -7.06 3.32 -2.10
C PRO A 124 -7.97 2.90 -3.27
N PHE A 125 -7.46 2.11 -4.23
CA PHE A 125 -8.24 1.56 -5.33
C PHE A 125 -7.81 0.12 -5.60
N LYS A 126 -8.62 -0.61 -6.37
CA LYS A 126 -8.38 -2.03 -6.68
C LYS A 126 -6.99 -2.25 -7.30
N GLY A 127 -6.20 -3.12 -6.68
CA GLY A 127 -4.84 -3.44 -7.11
C GLY A 127 -3.85 -2.28 -6.97
N ALA A 128 -4.07 -1.34 -6.04
CA ALA A 128 -3.12 -0.27 -5.74
C ALA A 128 -1.75 -0.80 -5.32
N TRP A 129 -1.72 -1.87 -4.53
CA TRP A 129 -0.50 -2.51 -4.07
C TRP A 129 -0.40 -3.96 -4.54
N LEU A 130 0.79 -4.33 -4.99
CA LEU A 130 1.13 -5.65 -5.48
C LEU A 130 2.20 -6.23 -4.56
N LEU A 131 1.81 -7.24 -3.78
CA LEU A 131 2.72 -7.94 -2.89
C LEU A 131 3.50 -9.00 -3.67
N ASN A 132 4.83 -8.89 -3.65
CA ASN A 132 5.73 -9.93 -4.13
C ASN A 132 6.12 -10.82 -2.94
N ALA A 133 5.25 -11.79 -2.63
CA ALA A 133 5.50 -12.77 -1.59
C ALA A 133 6.37 -13.91 -2.15
N ASN A 134 7.65 -13.64 -2.36
CA ASN A 134 8.59 -14.72 -2.66
C ASN A 134 8.75 -15.60 -1.41
N GLU A 135 8.23 -16.83 -1.49
CA GLU A 135 8.30 -17.81 -0.40
C GLU A 135 9.74 -18.31 -0.19
N GLU A 136 10.58 -18.25 -1.22
CA GLU A 136 11.97 -18.72 -1.16
C GLU A 136 12.88 -17.75 -0.39
N VAL A 137 12.53 -16.46 -0.34
CA VAL A 137 13.36 -15.43 0.27
C VAL A 137 12.82 -15.07 1.64
N GLU A 138 13.44 -15.57 2.70
CA GLU A 138 12.95 -15.37 4.08
C GLU A 138 13.22 -13.96 4.63
N ASP A 139 14.20 -13.25 4.07
CA ASP A 139 14.79 -12.05 4.68
C ASP A 139 14.02 -10.76 4.39
N TYR A 140 13.16 -10.74 3.38
CA TYR A 140 12.41 -9.52 3.04
C TYR A 140 11.05 -9.77 2.40
N LEU A 141 10.23 -8.71 2.40
CA LEU A 141 8.98 -8.58 1.64
C LEU A 141 9.07 -7.34 0.75
N GLU A 142 8.57 -7.46 -0.48
CA GLU A 142 8.50 -6.34 -1.42
C GLU A 142 7.05 -6.04 -1.77
N VAL A 143 6.69 -4.75 -1.71
CA VAL A 143 5.37 -4.25 -2.04
C VAL A 143 5.52 -3.19 -3.13
N TYR A 144 5.04 -3.51 -4.32
CA TYR A 144 5.08 -2.63 -5.48
C TYR A 144 3.81 -1.80 -5.53
N PHE A 145 3.93 -0.53 -5.86
CA PHE A 145 2.78 0.30 -6.17
C PHE A 145 2.43 0.17 -7.65
N ASN A 146 1.14 0.20 -7.98
CA ASN A 146 0.63 -0.11 -9.32
C ASN A 146 1.12 0.82 -10.43
N ASP A 147 1.58 2.02 -10.09
CA ASP A 147 2.14 2.95 -11.09
C ASP A 147 3.58 2.61 -11.52
N GLY A 148 4.21 1.62 -10.87
CA GLY A 148 5.57 1.15 -11.16
C GLY A 148 6.68 2.14 -10.81
N THR A 149 6.37 3.25 -10.14
CA THR A 149 7.35 4.31 -9.84
C THR A 149 8.12 4.09 -8.55
N GLY A 150 7.61 3.23 -7.67
CA GLY A 150 8.22 2.94 -6.38
C GLY A 150 7.85 1.56 -5.85
N MET A 151 8.74 1.03 -5.03
CA MET A 151 8.59 -0.22 -4.29
C MET A 151 9.09 -0.02 -2.87
N LEU A 152 8.33 -0.56 -1.92
CA LEU A 152 8.69 -0.60 -0.51
C LEU A 152 9.18 -2.00 -0.17
N ARG A 153 10.37 -2.08 0.42
CA ARG A 153 10.97 -3.33 0.88
C ARG A 153 11.03 -3.31 2.41
N VAL A 154 10.51 -4.36 3.02
CA VAL A 154 10.64 -4.61 4.46
C VAL A 154 11.65 -5.73 4.64
N GLU A 155 12.80 -5.41 5.21
CA GLU A 155 13.89 -6.33 5.52
C GLU A 155 13.84 -6.73 7.00
N PHE A 156 14.06 -8.01 7.27
CA PHE A 156 14.09 -8.61 8.59
C PHE A 156 15.50 -9.10 8.89
N ASP A 157 16.06 -8.65 10.01
CA ASP A 157 17.35 -9.13 10.49
C ASP A 157 17.23 -9.52 11.97
N VAL A 158 17.85 -10.66 12.32
CA VAL A 158 17.91 -11.15 13.70
C VAL A 158 18.81 -10.26 14.56
N GLY A 159 19.85 -9.66 13.98
CA GLY A 159 20.82 -8.84 14.70
C GLY A 159 20.38 -7.39 14.88
N PHE A 160 19.86 -6.79 13.81
CA PHE A 160 19.45 -5.39 13.80
C PHE A 160 17.98 -5.20 14.17
N GLY A 161 17.07 -5.92 13.50
CA GLY A 161 15.62 -5.79 13.68
C GLY A 161 14.89 -5.64 12.37
N LEU A 162 14.11 -4.57 12.24
CA LEU A 162 13.33 -4.29 11.03
C LEU A 162 13.87 -3.06 10.31
N LYS A 163 14.04 -3.17 8.99
CA LYS A 163 14.43 -2.05 8.15
C LYS A 163 13.44 -1.91 7.00
N ILE A 164 12.94 -0.71 6.76
CA ILE A 164 12.05 -0.43 5.63
C ILE A 164 12.77 0.54 4.68
N THR A 165 12.96 0.09 3.45
CA THR A 165 13.61 0.86 2.40
C THR A 165 12.66 1.11 1.24
N ARG A 166 12.86 2.25 0.59
CA ARG A 166 12.18 2.64 -0.64
C ARG A 166 13.15 2.48 -1.79
N THR A 167 12.69 1.86 -2.87
CA THR A 167 13.40 1.76 -4.13
C THR A 167 12.60 2.45 -5.24
N GLY A 168 13.28 3.29 -6.02
CA GLY A 168 12.69 3.95 -7.19
C GLY A 168 13.40 5.26 -7.54
N THR A 169 13.75 5.46 -8.81
CA THR A 169 14.57 6.62 -9.22
C THR A 169 13.81 7.94 -9.07
N ARG A 170 12.50 7.93 -9.36
CA ARG A 170 11.62 9.11 -9.33
C ARG A 170 10.20 8.67 -8.93
N PRO A 171 9.96 8.38 -7.64
CA PRO A 171 8.64 7.97 -7.17
C PRO A 171 7.60 9.04 -7.52
N SER A 172 6.41 8.62 -7.94
CA SER A 172 5.33 9.56 -8.20
C SER A 172 4.87 10.23 -6.90
N LEU A 173 4.25 11.42 -7.02
CA LEU A 173 3.63 12.06 -5.86
C LEU A 173 2.56 11.15 -5.25
N GLN A 174 1.81 10.43 -6.08
CA GLN A 174 0.78 9.51 -5.61
C GLN A 174 1.39 8.37 -4.79
N TYR A 175 2.47 7.77 -5.27
CA TYR A 175 3.24 6.77 -4.53
C TYR A 175 3.67 7.32 -3.17
N MET A 176 4.31 8.49 -3.12
CA MET A 176 4.81 9.03 -1.85
C MET A 176 3.70 9.34 -0.84
N LEU A 177 2.54 9.81 -1.31
CA LEU A 177 1.39 10.02 -0.44
C LEU A 177 0.86 8.69 0.12
N GLN A 178 0.72 7.67 -0.74
CA GLN A 178 0.22 6.36 -0.32
C GLN A 178 1.24 5.58 0.52
N GLU A 179 2.52 5.73 0.24
CA GLU A 179 3.64 5.20 1.03
C GLU A 179 3.55 5.72 2.46
N SER A 180 3.32 7.03 2.67
CA SER A 180 3.20 7.57 4.02
C SER A 180 2.02 6.97 4.79
N VAL A 181 0.87 6.78 4.13
CA VAL A 181 -0.30 6.14 4.74
C VAL A 181 -0.01 4.68 5.09
N LEU A 182 0.63 3.96 4.17
CA LEU A 182 1.03 2.57 4.36
C LEU A 182 2.00 2.43 5.55
N LEU A 183 3.04 3.26 5.62
CA LEU A 183 4.04 3.22 6.67
C LEU A 183 3.44 3.48 8.05
N HIS A 184 2.48 4.42 8.16
CA HIS A 184 1.76 4.62 9.41
C HIS A 184 0.98 3.37 9.82
N ALA A 185 0.23 2.78 8.90
CA ALA A 185 -0.51 1.55 9.19
C ALA A 185 0.42 0.39 9.59
N VAL A 186 1.58 0.23 8.94
CA VAL A 186 2.58 -0.77 9.34
C VAL A 186 3.09 -0.51 10.76
N LEU A 187 3.40 0.73 11.12
CA LEU A 187 3.85 1.07 12.47
C LEU A 187 2.76 0.79 13.52
N ASP A 188 1.50 1.08 13.22
CA ASP A 188 0.37 0.79 14.11
C ASP A 188 0.23 -0.72 14.36
N GLU A 189 0.34 -1.55 13.33
CA GLU A 189 0.31 -3.01 13.46
C GLU A 189 1.53 -3.55 14.23
N LEU A 190 2.72 -2.99 14.00
CA LEU A 190 3.92 -3.37 14.76
C LEU A 190 3.79 -3.01 16.24
N GLU A 191 3.17 -1.87 16.55
CA GLU A 191 2.87 -1.44 17.92
C GLU A 191 1.89 -2.41 18.59
N ALA A 192 0.81 -2.78 17.90
CA ALA A 192 -0.16 -3.76 18.39
C ALA A 192 0.47 -5.14 18.64
N ILE A 193 1.40 -5.60 17.80
CA ILE A 193 2.11 -6.87 18.00
C ILE A 193 3.13 -6.79 19.15
N ALA A 194 3.84 -5.66 19.28
CA ALA A 194 4.89 -5.51 20.26
C ALA A 194 4.33 -5.28 21.66
N PHE A 195 3.34 -4.42 21.81
CA PHE A 195 2.80 -4.04 23.13
C PHE A 195 1.45 -4.69 23.44
N GLY A 196 0.69 -5.07 22.41
CA GLY A 196 -0.64 -5.66 22.59
C GLY A 196 -1.70 -4.59 22.79
N GLU A 197 -2.80 -4.66 22.03
CA GLU A 197 -3.92 -3.71 22.12
C GLU A 197 -5.04 -4.17 23.09
N GLY A 198 -4.75 -5.06 24.04
CA GLY A 198 -5.78 -5.58 24.95
C GLY A 198 -5.28 -6.16 26.27
N ASP A 199 -6.20 -6.31 27.22
CA ASP A 199 -6.06 -6.78 28.61
C ASP A 199 -5.55 -8.24 28.77
N GLY A 200 -4.95 -8.82 27.74
CA GLY A 200 -4.38 -10.15 27.79
C GLY A 200 -2.91 -10.11 28.20
N ASP A 201 -2.55 -10.78 29.29
CA ASP A 201 -1.17 -11.04 29.71
C ASP A 201 -0.44 -11.95 28.70
N VAL A 202 -0.12 -11.41 27.51
CA VAL A 202 0.80 -12.07 26.57
C VAL A 202 2.19 -11.95 27.17
N LYS A 203 2.79 -13.11 27.48
CA LYS A 203 4.16 -13.16 27.99
C LYS A 203 5.12 -12.58 26.96
N ASP A 204 6.13 -11.85 27.43
CA ASP A 204 7.09 -11.20 26.54
C ASP A 204 7.74 -12.19 25.57
N GLU A 205 8.08 -13.38 26.04
CA GLU A 205 8.66 -14.46 25.23
C GLU A 205 7.78 -14.94 24.08
N GLU A 206 6.45 -14.77 24.18
CA GLU A 206 5.49 -15.19 23.15
C GLU A 206 5.29 -14.11 22.08
N ARG A 207 5.64 -12.86 22.37
CA ARG A 207 5.57 -11.74 21.41
C ARG A 207 6.44 -11.99 20.18
N LEU A 208 6.03 -11.46 19.03
CA LEU A 208 6.77 -11.61 17.77
C LEU A 208 7.93 -10.61 17.67
N LEU A 209 7.77 -9.48 18.34
CA LEU A 209 8.71 -8.36 18.36
C LEU A 209 8.93 -7.96 19.82
N GLN A 210 10.20 -7.81 20.20
CA GLN A 210 10.58 -7.29 21.52
C GLN A 210 11.58 -6.15 21.36
N PHE A 211 11.37 -5.10 22.14
CA PHE A 211 12.26 -3.97 22.23
C PHE A 211 13.11 -4.03 23.50
N THR A 212 14.25 -3.34 23.47
CA THR A 212 14.97 -3.02 24.71
C THR A 212 14.20 -1.93 25.46
N GLU A 213 14.42 -1.83 26.78
CA GLU A 213 13.78 -0.79 27.62
C GLU A 213 14.07 0.63 27.08
N GLU A 214 15.25 0.85 26.51
CA GLU A 214 15.67 2.12 25.91
C GLU A 214 14.95 2.45 24.58
N ASN A 215 14.35 1.45 23.92
CA ASN A 215 13.75 1.58 22.60
C ASN A 215 12.22 1.37 22.63
N GLN A 216 11.55 1.54 23.76
CA GLN A 216 10.08 1.41 23.81
C GLN A 216 9.39 2.48 22.94
N ASP A 217 9.91 3.71 22.93
CA ASP A 217 9.35 4.84 22.16
C ASP A 217 9.82 4.88 20.70
N ILE A 218 10.50 3.83 20.21
CA ILE A 218 11.06 3.81 18.84
C ILE A 218 9.98 4.00 17.79
N LEU A 219 8.84 3.32 17.92
CA LEU A 219 7.77 3.34 16.93
C LEU A 219 7.16 4.73 16.81
N GLU A 220 6.94 5.41 17.93
CA GLU A 220 6.41 6.77 17.94
C GLU A 220 7.43 7.78 17.40
N ARG A 221 8.72 7.58 17.69
CA ARG A 221 9.80 8.39 17.12
C ARG A 221 9.87 8.26 15.59
N GLU A 222 9.79 7.05 15.07
CA GLU A 222 9.76 6.83 13.62
C GLU A 222 8.48 7.39 12.99
N ARG A 223 7.33 7.24 13.67
CA ARG A 223 6.05 7.85 13.26
C ARG A 223 6.15 9.38 13.12
N ALA A 224 6.89 10.05 14.00
CA ALA A 224 7.09 11.49 13.97
C ALA A 224 8.03 11.97 12.83
N LYS A 225 8.91 11.11 12.32
CA LYS A 225 9.78 11.43 11.18
C LYS A 225 9.04 11.38 9.84
N LEU A 226 7.92 10.67 9.78
CA LEU A 226 7.17 10.53 8.54
C LEU A 226 6.52 11.86 8.10
N PRO A 227 6.55 12.18 6.79
CA PRO A 227 6.18 13.49 6.27
C PRO A 227 4.72 13.88 6.52
N ALA A 228 3.81 12.93 6.77
CA ALA A 228 2.41 13.22 7.09
C ALA A 228 2.20 13.87 8.48
N ARG A 229 3.18 13.80 9.39
CA ARG A 229 3.09 14.35 10.76
C ARG A 229 4.19 15.33 11.15
N ALA A 230 5.08 15.70 10.24
CA ALA A 230 6.07 16.74 10.48
C ALA A 230 5.37 18.11 10.56
N ALA A 231 4.68 18.37 11.67
CA ALA A 231 4.32 19.73 12.05
C ALA A 231 5.62 20.51 12.24
N PRO A 232 5.71 21.76 11.75
CA PRO A 232 6.87 22.59 12.01
C PRO A 232 7.05 22.71 13.53
N LYS A 233 8.21 22.30 14.04
CA LYS A 233 8.62 22.70 15.38
C LYS A 233 8.83 24.21 15.30
N GLU A 234 7.93 24.97 15.92
CA GLU A 234 8.19 26.39 16.18
C GLU A 234 9.39 26.44 17.13
N GLU A 235 10.54 26.89 16.61
CA GLU A 235 11.75 27.19 17.38
C GLU A 235 11.60 28.50 18.16
#